data_AF-A0A7C7IE16-F1
#
_entry.id   AF-A0A7C7IE16-F1
#
_cell.length_a   1.000
_cell.length_b   1.000
_cell.length_c   1.000
_cell.angle_alpha   90.00
_cell.angle_beta   90.00
_cell.angle_gamma   90.00
#
_symmetry.space_group_name_H-M   'P 1'
#
loop_
_entity.id
_entity.type
_entity.pdbx_description
1 polymer ?
#
loop_
_entity_poly.entity_id
_entity_poly.type
_entity_poly.pdbx_seq_one_letter_code
_entity_poly.pdbx_strand_id
1 'polypeptide(L)'
;MIFGKSKRRVDGRRRFRRNVARKVVARAPVRLDFAGGWTDVAPYTHDVGGEVVNLAINKYATATLEVDDDGILTVSYTCEVPVGSGLGTTGAINVALMGAISAMETDDIGRKALAEQAFQFESLLGNKGGRQDQWAASHGGWNHLMFMQDDVEEMPLVPLSSATKWLQRQLVVVNSNITHVSGELHKNIWERYEAGDKEVEEGLMAIRLTARAMAKAVQQDRR
;
A
#
# COMPACT_ATOMS: atom_id res chain seq x y z
N MET A 1 20.65 -70.79 -30.76
CA MET A 1 21.47 -69.67 -31.27
C MET A 1 20.50 -68.54 -31.65
N ILE A 2 20.22 -67.58 -30.76
CA ILE A 2 20.80 -66.20 -30.66
C ILE A 2 20.61 -65.47 -32.01
N PHE A 3 19.83 -64.39 -32.16
CA PHE A 3 19.93 -62.99 -31.68
C PHE A 3 18.55 -62.31 -31.90
N GLY A 4 18.07 -61.22 -31.28
CA GLY A 4 18.55 -60.25 -30.30
C GLY A 4 17.55 -59.08 -30.32
N LYS A 5 16.78 -58.83 -29.25
CA LYS A 5 15.80 -57.73 -29.17
C LYS A 5 16.48 -56.43 -28.73
N SER A 6 16.62 -55.47 -29.64
CA SER A 6 16.98 -54.08 -29.30
C SER A 6 15.71 -53.30 -28.93
N LYS A 7 15.49 -53.07 -27.63
CA LYS A 7 14.51 -52.10 -27.12
C LYS A 7 15.11 -50.70 -27.28
N ARG A 8 14.61 -49.89 -28.22
CA ARG A 8 14.79 -48.44 -28.17
C ARG A 8 14.05 -47.90 -26.95
N ARG A 9 14.79 -47.49 -25.93
CA ARG A 9 14.26 -46.62 -24.88
C ARG A 9 13.93 -45.27 -25.54
N VAL A 10 12.65 -44.94 -25.58
CA VAL A 10 12.20 -43.57 -25.83
C VAL A 10 12.61 -42.78 -24.60
N ASP A 11 13.66 -42.00 -24.72
CA ASP A 11 14.14 -41.11 -23.66
C ASP A 11 13.13 -39.97 -23.50
N GLY A 12 12.19 -40.19 -22.57
CA GLY A 12 11.27 -39.19 -22.08
C GLY A 12 11.99 -38.29 -21.09
N ARG A 13 12.41 -37.12 -21.57
CA ARG A 13 12.44 -35.83 -20.84
C ARG A 13 13.09 -34.77 -21.75
N ARG A 14 12.32 -34.24 -22.70
CA ARG A 14 12.57 -32.88 -23.16
C ARG A 14 12.29 -31.95 -21.98
N ARG A 15 13.34 -31.64 -21.22
CA ARG A 15 13.32 -30.57 -20.21
C ARG A 15 12.92 -29.28 -20.94
N PHE A 16 11.68 -28.87 -20.75
CA PHE A 16 11.29 -27.48 -20.94
C PHE A 16 12.19 -26.64 -20.03
N ARG A 17 13.28 -26.08 -20.57
CA ARG A 17 13.99 -24.98 -19.91
C ARG A 17 13.12 -23.75 -20.06
N ARG A 18 12.08 -23.64 -19.24
CA ARG A 18 11.57 -22.32 -18.86
C ARG A 18 12.65 -21.73 -17.95
N ASN A 19 13.22 -20.59 -18.34
CA ASN A 19 13.92 -19.71 -17.41
C ASN A 19 12.88 -19.27 -16.38
N VAL A 20 12.62 -20.10 -15.37
CA VAL A 20 11.87 -19.67 -14.19
C VAL A 20 12.85 -18.79 -13.44
N ALA A 21 12.55 -17.49 -13.37
CA ALA A 21 13.34 -16.58 -12.56
C ALA A 21 13.41 -17.18 -11.15
N ARG A 22 14.61 -17.54 -10.69
CA ARG A 22 14.84 -18.05 -9.33
C ARG A 22 14.65 -16.97 -8.28
N LYS A 23 14.39 -15.73 -8.71
CA LYS A 23 14.24 -14.56 -7.88
C LYS A 23 13.21 -13.62 -8.48
N VAL A 24 12.24 -13.20 -7.67
CA VAL A 24 11.29 -12.14 -7.98
C VAL A 24 11.52 -11.01 -6.99
N VAL A 25 11.58 -9.77 -7.48
CA VAL A 25 11.73 -8.57 -6.65
C VAL A 25 10.62 -7.61 -7.03
N ALA A 26 9.89 -7.12 -6.03
CA ALA A 26 8.89 -6.07 -6.19
C ALA A 26 9.15 -4.95 -5.19
N ARG A 27 8.78 -3.73 -5.57
CA ARG A 27 8.94 -2.53 -4.74
C ARG A 27 7.64 -1.75 -4.73
N ALA A 28 7.32 -1.16 -3.59
CA ALA A 28 6.19 -0.26 -3.44
C ALA A 28 6.63 1.00 -2.66
N PRO A 29 6.23 2.20 -3.08
CA PRO A 29 6.56 3.43 -2.38
C PRO A 29 5.84 3.52 -1.04
N VAL A 30 6.47 4.21 -0.09
CA VAL A 30 5.82 4.73 1.13
C VAL A 30 5.15 6.06 0.81
N ARG A 31 4.36 6.61 1.74
CA ARG A 31 3.55 7.81 1.50
C ARG A 31 3.73 8.90 2.55
N LEU A 32 3.31 10.11 2.20
CA LEU A 32 3.04 11.22 3.10
C LEU A 32 1.55 11.55 3.07
N ASP A 33 0.95 11.72 4.24
CA ASP A 33 -0.44 12.18 4.36
C ASP A 33 -0.46 13.70 4.44
N PHE A 34 -1.24 14.32 3.56
CA PHE A 34 -1.40 15.78 3.54
C PHE A 34 -2.66 16.21 4.27
N ALA A 35 -3.74 15.42 4.17
CA ALA A 35 -5.00 15.73 4.82
C ALA A 35 -5.91 14.50 4.89
N GLY A 36 -6.84 14.50 5.85
CA GLY A 36 -7.90 13.49 5.94
C GLY A 36 -7.51 12.18 6.64
N GLY A 37 -6.27 12.02 7.09
CA GLY A 37 -5.81 10.80 7.75
C GLY A 37 -6.72 10.38 8.91
N TRP A 38 -6.85 9.06 9.11
CA TRP A 38 -7.73 8.38 10.06
C TRP A 38 -9.20 8.31 9.67
N THR A 39 -9.67 9.18 8.78
CA THR A 39 -11.07 9.12 8.31
C THR A 39 -11.33 7.88 7.43
N ASP A 40 -10.27 7.20 7.00
CA ASP A 40 -10.27 5.94 6.25
C ASP A 40 -10.40 4.67 7.12
N VAL A 41 -10.69 4.82 8.41
CA VAL A 41 -10.79 3.73 9.38
C VAL A 41 -12.24 3.55 9.84
N ALA A 42 -12.69 2.30 9.99
CA ALA A 42 -13.98 1.98 10.60
C ALA A 42 -13.96 2.27 12.11
N PRO A 43 -15.07 2.73 12.72
CA PRO A 43 -16.43 2.83 12.16
C PRO A 43 -16.70 4.08 11.30
N TYR A 44 -15.81 5.08 11.27
CA TYR A 44 -16.07 6.36 10.60
C TYR A 44 -16.43 6.23 9.10
N THR A 45 -15.77 5.31 8.39
CA THR A 45 -16.08 5.02 6.98
C THR A 45 -17.50 4.50 6.77
N HIS A 46 -18.08 3.80 7.75
CA HIS A 46 -19.45 3.28 7.68
C HIS A 46 -20.50 4.33 8.05
N ASP A 47 -20.18 5.22 8.99
CA ASP A 47 -21.13 6.20 9.51
C ASP A 47 -21.22 7.47 8.66
N VAL A 48 -20.07 8.00 8.22
CA VAL A 48 -19.95 9.31 7.56
C VAL A 48 -19.26 9.19 6.19
N GLY A 49 -18.28 8.30 6.09
CA GLY A 49 -17.41 8.17 4.94
C GLY A 49 -16.14 8.99 5.08
N GLY A 50 -14.99 8.40 4.75
CA GLY A 50 -13.66 9.01 4.83
C GLY A 50 -13.22 9.71 3.56
N GLU A 51 -12.32 10.68 3.66
CA GLU A 51 -11.72 11.34 2.50
C GLU A 51 -10.25 11.65 2.84
N VAL A 52 -9.31 11.18 2.03
CA VAL A 52 -7.86 11.35 2.25
C VAL A 52 -7.19 11.93 1.01
N VAL A 53 -6.22 12.82 1.23
CA VAL A 53 -5.25 13.23 0.21
C VAL A 53 -3.84 12.88 0.68
N ASN A 54 -3.17 12.03 -0.08
CA ASN A 54 -1.79 11.61 0.20
C ASN A 54 -0.93 11.60 -1.07
N LEU A 55 0.38 11.44 -0.86
CA LEU A 55 1.37 11.38 -1.93
C LEU A 55 2.36 10.25 -1.65
N ALA A 56 2.46 9.30 -2.56
CA ALA A 56 3.55 8.34 -2.55
C ALA A 56 4.88 9.03 -2.87
N ILE A 57 5.91 8.77 -2.07
CA ILE A 57 7.22 9.43 -2.18
C ILE A 57 8.29 8.48 -2.71
N ASN A 58 9.46 9.03 -3.06
CA ASN A 58 10.60 8.30 -3.60
C ASN A 58 11.39 7.51 -2.53
N LYS A 59 10.67 6.87 -1.61
CA LYS A 59 11.19 5.94 -0.60
C LYS A 59 10.37 4.66 -0.68
N TYR A 60 11.02 3.51 -0.61
CA TYR A 60 10.42 2.25 -1.01
C TYR A 60 10.59 1.14 0.03
N ALA A 61 9.55 0.32 0.15
CA ALA A 61 9.66 -1.04 0.62
C ALA A 61 9.98 -1.97 -0.56
N THR A 62 10.79 -2.99 -0.33
CA THR A 62 11.18 -3.98 -1.34
C THR A 62 10.98 -5.37 -0.77
N ALA A 63 10.27 -6.22 -1.50
CA ALA A 63 10.10 -7.64 -1.18
C ALA A 63 10.87 -8.49 -2.21
N THR A 64 11.53 -9.53 -1.72
CA THR A 64 12.31 -10.47 -2.53
C THR A 64 11.88 -11.89 -2.21
N LEU A 65 11.46 -12.62 -3.24
CA LEU A 65 11.16 -14.04 -3.20
C LEU A 65 12.22 -14.77 -4.00
N GLU A 66 12.91 -15.72 -3.38
CA GLU A 66 14.01 -16.48 -4.01
C GLU A 66 13.82 -17.98 -3.76
N VAL A 67 13.99 -18.79 -4.80
CA VAL A 67 13.96 -20.25 -4.72
C VAL A 67 15.36 -20.77 -5.03
N ASP A 68 15.97 -21.45 -4.07
CA ASP A 68 17.32 -21.99 -4.22
C ASP A 68 17.35 -23.27 -5.10
N ASP A 69 18.56 -23.85 -5.25
CA ASP A 69 18.75 -25.07 -6.03
C ASP A 69 18.03 -26.29 -5.45
N ASP A 70 17.76 -26.30 -4.14
CA ASP A 70 17.05 -27.36 -3.42
C ASP A 70 15.52 -27.15 -3.46
N GLY A 71 15.05 -26.03 -4.03
CA GLY A 71 13.63 -25.70 -4.14
C GLY A 71 13.05 -25.03 -2.90
N ILE A 72 13.89 -24.57 -1.97
CA ILE A 72 13.46 -23.87 -0.75
C ILE A 72 13.16 -22.42 -1.09
N LEU A 73 11.94 -21.97 -0.73
CA LEU A 73 11.52 -20.59 -0.88
C LEU A 73 12.01 -19.75 0.31
N THR A 74 12.78 -18.71 0.02
CA THR A 74 13.15 -17.65 0.96
C THR A 74 12.41 -16.36 0.62
N VAL A 75 11.77 -15.76 1.62
CA VAL A 75 11.10 -14.46 1.51
C VAL A 75 11.82 -13.47 2.41
N SER A 76 12.20 -12.32 1.86
CA SER A 76 12.83 -11.23 2.61
C SER A 76 12.29 -9.88 2.20
N TYR A 77 12.38 -8.90 3.08
CA TYR A 77 12.00 -7.52 2.80
C TYR A 77 13.02 -6.52 3.34
N THR A 78 13.04 -5.33 2.74
CA THR A 78 13.80 -4.17 3.20
C THR A 78 12.97 -2.91 3.03
N CYS A 79 13.12 -1.91 3.90
CA CYS A 79 12.49 -0.61 3.76
C CYS A 79 13.56 0.50 3.87
N GLU A 80 13.50 1.49 2.98
CA GLU A 80 14.45 2.62 2.96
C GLU A 80 14.20 3.63 4.11
N VAL A 81 13.10 3.47 4.84
CA VAL A 81 12.74 4.24 6.03
C VAL A 81 12.43 3.29 7.19
N PRO A 82 12.59 3.72 8.45
CA PRO A 82 12.27 2.88 9.60
C PRO A 82 10.80 2.44 9.58
N VAL A 83 10.57 1.16 9.84
CA VAL A 83 9.21 0.60 9.98
C VAL A 83 8.56 1.23 11.21
N GLY A 84 7.30 1.64 11.08
CA GLY A 84 6.58 2.34 12.16
C GLY A 84 6.87 3.84 12.24
N SER A 85 7.46 4.43 11.19
CA SER A 85 7.73 5.88 11.08
C SER A 85 6.51 6.75 10.77
N GLY A 86 5.32 6.16 10.59
CA GLY A 86 4.11 6.88 10.17
C GLY A 86 3.99 7.13 8.67
N LEU A 87 4.93 6.64 7.85
CA LEU A 87 4.93 6.80 6.39
C LEU A 87 4.15 5.69 5.63
N GLY A 88 3.35 4.89 6.34
CA GLY A 88 2.65 3.73 5.76
C GLY A 88 3.58 2.57 5.35
N THR A 89 4.66 2.35 6.12
CA THR A 89 5.69 1.35 5.79
C THR A 89 5.16 -0.07 5.74
N THR A 90 4.23 -0.43 6.63
CA THR A 90 3.65 -1.79 6.68
C THR A 90 2.79 -2.04 5.45
N GLY A 91 1.91 -1.10 5.09
CA GLY A 91 1.13 -1.18 3.85
C GLY A 91 2.02 -1.30 2.61
N ALA A 92 3.11 -0.52 2.53
CA ALA A 92 4.07 -0.62 1.43
C ALA A 92 4.78 -1.99 1.38
N ILE A 93 5.18 -2.55 2.52
CA ILE A 93 5.77 -3.90 2.59
C ILE A 93 4.77 -4.95 2.10
N ASN A 94 3.52 -4.87 2.54
CA ASN A 94 2.46 -5.81 2.16
C ASN A 94 2.17 -5.74 0.65
N VAL A 95 2.06 -4.53 0.08
CA VAL A 95 1.88 -4.35 -1.36
C VAL A 95 3.07 -4.89 -2.16
N ALA A 96 4.30 -4.64 -1.72
CA ALA A 96 5.48 -5.18 -2.38
C ALA A 96 5.51 -6.73 -2.31
N LEU A 97 5.17 -7.31 -1.16
CA LEU A 97 5.12 -8.77 -1.00
C LEU A 97 4.04 -9.39 -1.90
N MET A 98 2.83 -8.84 -1.89
CA MET A 98 1.74 -9.32 -2.73
C MET A 98 2.07 -9.17 -4.21
N GLY A 99 2.68 -8.05 -4.62
CA GLY A 99 3.09 -7.82 -6.01
C GLY A 99 4.16 -8.82 -6.47
N ALA A 100 5.06 -9.23 -5.58
CA ALA A 100 6.04 -10.27 -5.89
C ALA A 100 5.41 -11.67 -6.01
N ILE A 101 4.33 -11.95 -5.28
CA ILE A 101 3.62 -13.24 -5.33
C ILE A 101 2.71 -13.31 -6.56
N SER A 102 1.92 -12.27 -6.80
CA SER A 102 0.82 -12.29 -7.75
C SER A 102 1.26 -12.00 -9.18
N ALA A 103 2.45 -11.42 -9.38
CA ALA A 103 2.93 -10.92 -10.67
C ALA A 103 1.84 -10.10 -11.40
N MET A 104 1.04 -9.35 -10.64
CA MET A 104 -0.15 -8.67 -11.12
C MET A 104 0.19 -7.63 -12.19
N GLU A 105 -0.75 -7.47 -13.14
CA GLU A 105 -0.68 -6.43 -14.14
C GLU A 105 -0.73 -5.04 -13.50
N THR A 106 -0.14 -4.06 -14.18
CA THR A 106 0.04 -2.70 -13.66
C THR A 106 -1.08 -1.74 -14.08
N ASP A 107 -2.19 -2.28 -14.57
CA ASP A 107 -3.40 -1.53 -14.91
C ASP A 107 -4.21 -1.18 -13.65
N ASP A 108 -5.25 -0.35 -13.82
CA ASP A 108 -6.01 0.19 -12.68
C ASP A 108 -6.74 -0.92 -11.90
N ILE A 109 -7.24 -1.94 -12.60
CA ILE A 109 -7.89 -3.10 -11.99
C ILE A 109 -6.89 -3.90 -11.15
N GLY A 110 -5.70 -4.15 -11.69
CA GLY A 110 -4.62 -4.84 -11.00
C GLY A 110 -4.15 -4.10 -9.76
N ARG A 111 -4.01 -2.78 -9.81
CA ARG A 111 -3.60 -1.95 -8.66
C ARG A 111 -4.64 -1.96 -7.55
N LYS A 112 -5.92 -1.76 -7.88
CA LYS A 112 -7.00 -1.83 -6.88
C LYS A 112 -7.05 -3.21 -6.21
N ALA A 113 -6.96 -4.28 -7.01
CA ALA A 113 -6.95 -5.64 -6.47
C ALA A 113 -5.72 -5.91 -5.58
N LEU A 114 -4.54 -5.40 -5.96
CA LEU A 114 -3.32 -5.54 -5.18
C LEU A 114 -3.40 -4.78 -3.83
N ALA A 115 -3.93 -3.56 -3.84
CA ALA A 115 -4.13 -2.76 -2.64
C ALA A 115 -5.11 -3.45 -1.67
N GLU A 116 -6.22 -3.97 -2.19
CA GLU A 116 -7.21 -4.70 -1.39
C GLU A 116 -6.63 -6.00 -0.82
N GLN A 117 -5.89 -6.78 -1.61
CA GLN A 117 -5.20 -7.98 -1.12
C GLN A 117 -4.22 -7.68 0.03
N ALA A 118 -3.47 -6.57 -0.08
CA ALA A 118 -2.55 -6.14 0.97
C ALA A 118 -3.31 -5.73 2.25
N PHE A 119 -4.44 -5.04 2.12
CA PHE A 119 -5.29 -4.65 3.25
C PHE A 119 -5.92 -5.87 3.94
N GLN A 120 -6.43 -6.83 3.17
CA GLN A 120 -7.00 -8.06 3.71
C GLN A 120 -5.95 -8.91 4.43
N PHE A 121 -4.74 -9.01 3.89
CA PHE A 121 -3.63 -9.69 4.55
C PHE A 121 -3.26 -9.06 5.90
N GLU A 122 -3.23 -7.73 5.95
CA GLU A 122 -2.99 -6.99 7.19
C GLU A 122 -4.13 -7.19 8.22
N SER A 123 -5.37 -7.20 7.75
CA SER A 123 -6.56 -7.49 8.58
C SER A 123 -6.54 -8.90 9.18
N LEU A 124 -6.08 -9.90 8.42
CA LEU A 124 -5.91 -11.28 8.90
C LEU A 124 -4.90 -11.37 10.04
N LEU A 125 -3.92 -10.47 10.11
CA LEU A 125 -2.93 -10.39 11.18
C LEU A 125 -3.41 -9.56 12.38
N GLY A 126 -4.66 -9.12 12.38
CA GLY A 126 -5.30 -8.42 13.48
C GLY A 126 -5.07 -6.91 13.53
N ASN A 127 -4.51 -6.32 12.48
CA ASN A 127 -4.40 -4.86 12.41
C ASN A 127 -5.74 -4.24 11.97
N LYS A 128 -6.24 -3.28 12.75
CA LYS A 128 -7.50 -2.56 12.49
C LYS A 128 -7.25 -1.18 11.84
N GLY A 129 -6.21 -1.08 11.03
CA GLY A 129 -5.86 0.15 10.32
C GLY A 129 -6.87 0.51 9.21
N GLY A 130 -6.63 1.65 8.57
CA GLY A 130 -7.39 2.06 7.39
C GLY A 130 -6.80 1.49 6.09
N ARG A 131 -7.32 1.97 4.97
CA ARG A 131 -6.98 1.49 3.61
C ARG A 131 -6.04 2.42 2.85
N GLN A 132 -5.71 3.61 3.35
CA GLN A 132 -4.97 4.61 2.57
C GLN A 132 -3.53 4.20 2.21
N ASP A 133 -2.88 3.37 3.04
CA ASP A 133 -1.46 2.99 2.90
C ASP A 133 -1.26 2.09 1.69
N GLN A 134 -2.11 1.08 1.57
CA GLN A 134 -2.05 0.06 0.54
C GLN A 134 -2.42 0.66 -0.82
N TRP A 135 -3.40 1.56 -0.85
CA TRP A 135 -3.74 2.29 -2.07
C TRP A 135 -2.60 3.19 -2.54
N ALA A 136 -2.04 4.02 -1.65
CA ALA A 136 -0.93 4.90 -2.01
C ALA A 136 0.30 4.10 -2.50
N ALA A 137 0.61 2.99 -1.84
CA ALA A 137 1.72 2.13 -2.21
C ALA A 137 1.48 1.40 -3.54
N SER A 138 0.24 1.04 -3.87
CA SER A 138 -0.07 0.36 -5.13
C SER A 138 -0.16 1.32 -6.32
N HIS A 139 -0.78 2.50 -6.13
CA HIS A 139 -1.05 3.45 -7.21
C HIS A 139 0.13 4.39 -7.47
N GLY A 140 0.90 4.71 -6.42
CA GLY A 140 1.94 5.73 -6.49
C GLY A 140 1.35 7.13 -6.65
N GLY A 141 2.22 8.13 -6.86
CA GLY A 141 1.81 9.50 -7.15
C GLY A 141 0.88 10.13 -6.11
N TRP A 142 0.12 11.14 -6.55
CA TRP A 142 -0.93 11.78 -5.76
C TRP A 142 -2.17 10.90 -5.73
N ASN A 143 -2.79 10.76 -4.56
CA ASN A 143 -4.06 10.06 -4.41
C ASN A 143 -5.06 10.96 -3.70
N HIS A 144 -6.28 10.97 -4.21
CA HIS A 144 -7.45 11.51 -3.53
C HIS A 144 -8.45 10.37 -3.39
N LEU A 145 -8.62 9.87 -2.18
CA LEU A 145 -9.34 8.64 -1.91
C LEU A 145 -10.58 8.94 -1.08
N MET A 146 -11.73 8.43 -1.50
CA MET A 146 -12.98 8.42 -0.74
C MET A 146 -13.22 7.00 -0.22
N PHE A 147 -13.58 6.87 1.05
CA PHE A 147 -13.81 5.60 1.72
C PHE A 147 -15.27 5.53 2.16
N MET A 148 -16.05 4.64 1.59
CA MET A 148 -17.47 4.47 1.92
C MET A 148 -17.69 3.03 2.35
N GLN A 149 -17.96 2.81 3.63
CA GLN A 149 -18.03 1.47 4.22
C GLN A 149 -16.73 0.70 3.96
N ASP A 150 -16.81 -0.33 3.10
CA ASP A 150 -15.69 -1.17 2.69
C ASP A 150 -15.11 -0.79 1.32
N ASP A 151 -15.75 0.13 0.60
CA ASP A 151 -15.33 0.55 -0.72
C ASP A 151 -14.35 1.73 -0.66
N VAL A 152 -13.39 1.70 -1.59
CA VAL A 152 -12.49 2.82 -1.89
C VAL A 152 -12.72 3.29 -3.32
N GLU A 153 -13.01 4.57 -3.45
CA GLU A 153 -13.17 5.29 -4.71
C GLU A 153 -12.05 6.31 -4.90
N GLU A 154 -11.41 6.26 -6.07
CA GLU A 154 -10.38 7.22 -6.46
C GLU A 154 -11.03 8.45 -7.09
N MET A 155 -10.84 9.59 -6.43
CA MET A 155 -11.32 10.88 -6.90
C MET A 155 -10.27 11.52 -7.84
N PRO A 156 -10.69 12.29 -8.86
CA PRO A 156 -9.75 12.93 -9.77
C PRO A 156 -8.78 13.90 -9.06
N LEU A 157 -7.48 13.58 -9.12
CA LEU A 157 -6.41 14.45 -8.63
C LEU A 157 -5.17 14.32 -9.51
N VAL A 158 -4.96 15.30 -10.38
CA VAL A 158 -3.80 15.36 -11.28
C VAL A 158 -3.17 16.76 -11.19
N PRO A 159 -2.38 17.04 -10.14
CA PRO A 159 -1.71 18.33 -9.99
C PRO A 159 -0.69 18.58 -11.10
N LEU A 160 -0.42 19.86 -11.38
CA LEU A 160 0.66 20.20 -12.31
C LEU A 160 2.02 19.73 -11.76
N SER A 161 2.88 19.30 -12.68
CA SER A 161 4.24 18.88 -12.30
C SER A 161 5.04 20.02 -11.65
N SER A 162 4.78 21.27 -12.03
CA SER A 162 5.39 22.47 -11.43
C SER A 162 4.97 22.66 -9.97
N ALA A 163 3.67 22.53 -9.68
CA ALA A 163 3.13 22.56 -8.33
C ALA A 163 3.74 21.48 -7.43
N THR A 164 3.84 20.24 -7.94
CA THR A 164 4.46 19.13 -7.18
C THR A 164 5.94 19.38 -6.91
N LYS A 165 6.69 19.87 -7.90
CA LYS A 165 8.11 20.24 -7.73
C LYS A 165 8.29 21.43 -6.78
N TRP A 166 7.39 22.40 -6.82
CA TRP A 166 7.41 23.53 -5.90
C TRP A 166 7.22 23.04 -4.47
N LEU A 167 6.18 22.23 -4.23
CA LEU A 167 5.90 21.65 -2.92
C LEU A 167 7.09 20.83 -2.40
N GLN A 168 7.70 19.99 -3.25
CA GLN A 168 8.89 19.23 -2.90
C GLN A 168 10.05 20.11 -2.38
N ARG A 169 10.20 21.34 -2.88
CA ARG A 169 11.23 22.28 -2.41
C ARG A 169 10.88 22.99 -1.10
N GLN A 170 9.62 22.96 -0.69
CA GLN A 170 9.14 23.60 0.54
C GLN A 170 9.01 22.62 1.72
N LEU A 171 9.15 21.32 1.47
CA LEU A 171 8.96 20.29 2.49
C LEU A 171 10.29 19.72 2.99
N VAL A 172 10.35 19.48 4.29
CA VAL A 172 11.42 18.72 4.94
C VAL A 172 10.77 17.60 5.73
N VAL A 173 11.24 16.36 5.52
CA VAL A 173 10.79 15.19 6.28
C VAL A 173 11.83 14.90 7.35
N VAL A 174 11.39 14.84 8.60
CA VAL A 174 12.25 14.60 9.76
C VAL A 174 11.74 13.36 10.50
N ASN A 175 12.63 12.40 10.72
CA ASN A 175 12.34 11.26 11.59
C ASN A 175 12.64 11.65 13.05
N SER A 176 11.61 11.68 13.89
CA SER A 176 11.73 11.99 15.32
C SER A 176 12.38 10.87 16.14
N ASN A 177 12.54 9.67 15.56
CA ASN A 177 12.90 8.41 16.23
C ASN A 177 11.89 7.94 17.29
N ILE A 178 10.70 8.56 17.34
CA ILE A 178 9.60 8.11 18.17
C ILE A 178 8.80 7.11 17.34
N THR A 179 8.77 5.86 17.78
CA THR A 179 7.97 4.82 17.17
C THR A 179 6.56 4.81 17.77
N HIS A 180 5.56 4.73 16.91
CA HIS A 180 4.16 4.72 17.31
C HIS A 180 3.49 3.45 16.76
N VAL A 181 2.84 2.68 17.64
CA VAL A 181 1.91 1.63 17.23
C VAL A 181 0.56 2.30 17.02
N SER A 182 0.18 2.49 15.76
CA SER A 182 -1.05 3.20 15.35
C SER A 182 -2.31 2.65 16.01
N GLY A 183 -2.37 1.34 16.27
CA GLY A 183 -3.49 0.70 16.97
C GLY A 183 -3.65 1.11 18.45
N GLU A 184 -2.57 1.46 19.15
CA GLU A 184 -2.64 1.81 20.58
C GLU A 184 -2.94 3.30 20.80
N LEU A 185 -2.41 4.17 19.93
CA LEU A 185 -2.56 5.61 20.06
C LEU A 185 -4.00 6.10 19.88
N HIS A 186 -4.79 5.43 19.04
CA HIS A 186 -6.10 5.95 18.61
C HIS A 186 -7.26 5.20 19.25
N LYS A 187 -7.00 4.15 20.05
CA LYS A 187 -8.04 3.34 20.70
C LYS A 187 -9.00 4.20 21.53
N ASN A 188 -8.47 5.13 22.32
CA ASN A 188 -9.27 6.05 23.12
C ASN A 188 -10.15 6.95 22.25
N ILE A 189 -9.63 7.44 21.11
CA ILE A 189 -10.38 8.29 20.19
C ILE A 189 -11.55 7.52 19.59
N TRP A 190 -11.34 6.26 19.19
CA TRP A 190 -12.41 5.42 18.66
C TRP A 190 -13.45 5.04 19.71
N GLU A 191 -13.05 4.76 20.95
CA GLU A 191 -13.97 4.52 22.06
C GLU A 191 -14.85 5.76 22.35
N ARG A 192 -14.26 6.97 22.33
CA ARG A 192 -15.01 8.23 22.48
C ARG A 192 -15.95 8.49 21.31
N TYR A 193 -15.50 8.21 20.09
CA TYR A 193 -16.33 8.33 18.89
C TYR A 193 -17.55 7.40 18.95
N GLU A 194 -17.36 6.11 19.29
CA GLU A 194 -18.44 5.14 19.46
C GLU A 194 -19.41 5.52 20.60
N ALA A 195 -18.92 6.25 21.62
CA ALA A 195 -19.75 6.80 22.69
C ALA A 195 -20.53 8.07 22.28
N GLY A 196 -20.39 8.56 21.04
CA GLY A 196 -21.08 9.74 20.52
C GLY A 196 -20.49 11.06 21.03
N ASP A 197 -19.19 11.09 21.34
CA ASP A 197 -18.49 12.30 21.77
C ASP A 197 -18.44 13.34 20.65
N LYS A 198 -19.18 14.44 20.85
CA LYS A 198 -19.32 15.52 19.86
C LYS A 198 -18.00 16.20 19.51
N GLU A 199 -17.07 16.31 20.45
CA GLU A 199 -15.76 16.91 20.16
C GLU A 199 -14.98 16.04 19.16
N VAL A 200 -15.05 14.71 19.32
CA VAL A 200 -14.38 13.76 18.44
C VAL A 200 -15.06 13.69 17.07
N GLU A 201 -16.41 13.64 17.04
CA GLU A 201 -17.18 13.67 15.79
C GLU A 201 -16.87 14.93 14.96
N GLU A 202 -16.90 16.10 15.59
CA GLU A 202 -16.60 17.38 14.94
C GLU A 202 -15.13 17.46 14.50
N GLY A 203 -14.21 16.96 15.32
CA GLY A 203 -12.79 16.89 15.00
C GLY A 203 -12.50 16.02 13.78
N LEU A 204 -13.06 14.81 13.71
CA LEU A 204 -12.92 13.91 12.56
C LEU A 204 -13.59 14.51 11.31
N MET A 205 -14.74 15.16 11.45
CA MET A 205 -15.38 15.86 10.34
C MET A 205 -14.52 17.03 9.82
N ALA A 206 -13.88 17.79 10.72
CA ALA A 206 -12.94 18.83 10.33
C ALA A 206 -11.75 18.23 9.56
N ILE A 207 -11.14 17.15 10.08
CA ILE A 207 -10.05 16.43 9.41
C ILE A 207 -10.48 15.98 8.01
N ARG A 208 -11.66 15.36 7.87
CA ARG A 208 -12.22 14.94 6.57
C ARG A 208 -12.36 16.12 5.61
N LEU A 209 -12.91 17.25 6.05
CA LEU A 209 -13.12 18.43 5.21
C LEU A 209 -11.81 19.07 4.73
N THR A 210 -10.72 18.93 5.48
CA THR A 210 -9.40 19.41 5.03
C THR A 210 -8.89 18.66 3.80
N ALA A 211 -9.28 17.39 3.60
CA ALA A 211 -8.86 16.61 2.43
C ALA A 211 -9.36 17.26 1.13
N ARG A 212 -10.63 17.65 1.09
CA ARG A 212 -11.21 18.35 -0.06
C ARG A 212 -10.56 19.70 -0.33
N ALA A 213 -10.27 20.46 0.73
CA ALA A 213 -9.58 21.74 0.61
C ALA A 213 -8.15 21.55 0.07
N MET A 214 -7.43 20.53 0.54
CA MET A 214 -6.10 20.18 0.08
C MET A 214 -6.09 19.74 -1.38
N ALA A 215 -6.98 18.82 -1.77
CA ALA A 215 -7.12 18.35 -3.16
C ALA A 215 -7.35 19.54 -4.11
N LYS A 216 -8.30 20.41 -3.76
CA LYS A 216 -8.59 21.63 -4.55
C LYS A 216 -7.37 22.54 -4.64
N ALA A 217 -6.69 22.79 -3.53
CA ALA A 217 -5.53 23.69 -3.50
C ALA A 217 -4.39 23.18 -4.39
N VAL A 218 -4.02 21.89 -4.28
CA VAL A 218 -2.93 21.32 -5.06
C VAL A 218 -3.29 21.15 -6.55
N GLN A 219 -4.55 20.83 -6.86
CA GLN A 219 -5.06 20.71 -8.24
C GLN A 219 -5.07 22.05 -8.98
N GLN A 220 -5.37 23.14 -8.26
CA GLN A 220 -5.49 24.49 -8.81
C GLN A 220 -4.18 25.27 -8.79
N ASP A 221 -3.14 24.78 -8.12
CA ASP A 221 -1.84 25.44 -8.09
C ASP A 221 -1.24 25.53 -9.51
N ARG A 222 -0.70 26.71 -9.83
CA ARG A 222 -0.14 27.08 -11.14
C ARG A 222 1.30 27.59 -11.05
N ARG A 223 1.91 27.56 -9.86
CA ARG A 223 3.31 27.95 -9.65
C ARG A 223 4.28 26.98 -10.32
#